data_AF-A0A352R1J7-F1
#
_entry.id   AF-A0A352R1J7-F1
#
_cell.length_a   1.000
_cell.length_b   1.000
_cell.length_c   1.000
_cell.angle_alpha   90.00
_cell.angle_beta   90.00
_cell.angle_gamma   90.00
#
_symmetry.space_group_name_H-M   'P 1'
#
loop_
_entity.id
_entity.type
_entity.pdbx_description
1 polymer ?
#
loop_
_entity_poly.entity_id
_entity_poly.type
_entity_poly.pdbx_seq_one_letter_code
_entity_poly.pdbx_strand_id
1 'polypeptide(L)'
;MSITSANVSKYRVFFALTVTSLFWASSAVALQTNKNLLLSDGEDDSPQIILVDGDSKQLVLQKLDSGAATLLNEEGSICFLSNNDTDDTICFITNNNQPAITWSGIDTLEPGIQVSNEGKLQYRNAAGTWIDFDTLGSKVITGTNIEDGTIKGVDIGTQSITGAHLQPAIGQDGQVLSLAEGQLVWINSGTTDIGDGDITSAKLDTDAVETDKIKGLAVTKDKLADSAVDTAKLAANAVNSAKIEDRSIQSSDIALKTITSNHLSPEIGANGQVLSLDNNGDLAWINSGTADIGDGDITSAKLDTDAVETDKIKGLAVTSAKLAYSAVNTAKLADNAVNSAKLADDSIVDADINTSAAIAGT
;
A
#
# COMPACT_ATOMS: atom_id res chain seq x y z
N MET A 1 100.79 -34.65 42.75
CA MET A 1 99.51 -35.40 42.66
C MET A 1 99.09 -35.37 41.21
N SER A 2 99.15 -36.52 40.52
CA SER A 2 98.87 -36.63 39.09
C SER A 2 97.40 -36.97 38.87
N ILE A 3 96.73 -36.27 37.95
CA ILE A 3 95.49 -36.73 37.33
C ILE A 3 95.62 -36.52 35.82
N THR A 4 95.50 -37.62 35.09
CA THR A 4 95.41 -37.77 33.64
C THR A 4 93.96 -38.01 33.22
N SER A 5 93.48 -37.31 32.17
CA SER A 5 92.60 -37.84 31.09
C SER A 5 92.27 -36.68 30.13
N ALA A 6 92.78 -36.69 28.89
CA ALA A 6 92.21 -37.31 27.68
C ALA A 6 91.08 -36.48 27.01
N ASN A 7 91.44 -35.88 25.87
CA ASN A 7 90.64 -35.49 24.70
C ASN A 7 89.31 -34.74 24.85
N VAL A 8 89.31 -33.42 24.57
CA VAL A 8 88.42 -32.82 23.54
C VAL A 8 89.16 -31.65 22.87
N SER A 9 89.48 -31.80 21.58
CA SER A 9 89.83 -30.69 20.68
C SER A 9 88.55 -30.03 20.19
N LYS A 10 88.40 -28.71 20.43
CA LYS A 10 87.79 -27.73 19.51
C LYS A 10 87.84 -26.34 20.15
N TYR A 11 88.66 -25.47 19.55
CA TYR A 11 88.73 -24.02 19.72
C TYR A 11 88.53 -23.48 21.15
N ARG A 12 89.61 -23.42 21.91
CA ARG A 12 89.72 -22.47 23.01
C ARG A 12 90.84 -21.49 22.66
N VAL A 13 90.45 -20.35 22.09
CA VAL A 13 91.31 -19.16 22.08
C VAL A 13 91.54 -18.82 23.55
N PHE A 14 92.72 -19.16 24.06
CA PHE A 14 93.20 -18.70 25.34
C PHE A 14 93.43 -17.18 25.21
N PHE A 15 92.41 -16.38 25.53
CA PHE A 15 92.72 -15.08 26.11
C PHE A 15 93.18 -15.37 27.54
N ALA A 16 94.48 -15.27 27.76
CA ALA A 16 95.05 -15.11 29.09
C ALA A 16 94.54 -13.76 29.65
N LEU A 17 93.33 -13.77 30.19
CA LEU A 17 92.76 -12.65 30.93
C LEU A 17 93.42 -12.66 32.31
N THR A 18 94.46 -11.85 32.49
CA THR A 18 94.93 -11.50 33.82
C THR A 18 93.89 -10.56 34.42
N VAL A 19 92.91 -11.13 35.12
CA VAL A 19 91.96 -10.38 35.95
C VAL A 19 92.77 -9.78 37.10
N THR A 20 93.18 -8.52 36.98
CA THR A 20 93.99 -7.83 38.00
C THR A 20 93.13 -7.24 39.13
N SER A 21 91.82 -7.11 38.93
CA SER A 21 90.85 -6.95 40.02
C SER A 21 89.44 -7.23 39.50
N LEU A 22 88.65 -7.96 40.29
CA LEU A 22 87.23 -8.20 40.07
C LEU A 22 86.52 -7.48 41.22
N PHE A 23 86.09 -6.25 41.01
CA PHE A 23 85.36 -5.52 42.05
C PHE A 23 83.90 -5.96 42.02
N TRP A 24 83.52 -6.79 42.99
CA TRP A 24 82.12 -7.01 43.32
C TRP A 24 81.70 -5.92 44.30
N ALA A 25 81.29 -4.78 43.77
CA ALA A 25 80.32 -3.94 44.46
C ALA A 25 78.94 -4.44 44.01
N SER A 26 78.07 -4.68 44.98
CA SER A 26 76.68 -5.10 44.75
C SER A 26 76.04 -4.29 43.61
N SER A 27 75.73 -5.01 42.52
CA SER A 27 74.86 -4.62 41.40
C SER A 27 75.45 -3.98 40.13
N ALA A 28 76.79 -3.91 39.94
CA ALA A 28 77.35 -3.41 38.67
C ALA A 28 78.42 -4.34 38.07
N VAL A 29 78.24 -4.74 36.81
CA VAL A 29 79.29 -5.35 35.99
C VAL A 29 79.86 -4.28 35.07
N ALA A 30 80.95 -3.64 35.50
CA ALA A 30 81.76 -2.81 34.61
C ALA A 30 82.72 -3.71 33.83
N LEU A 31 82.51 -3.88 32.52
CA LEU A 31 83.52 -4.47 31.65
C LEU A 31 84.50 -3.38 31.21
N GLN A 32 85.58 -3.23 31.96
CA GLN A 32 86.74 -2.45 31.53
C GLN A 32 87.65 -3.38 30.69
N THR A 33 87.73 -3.17 29.38
CA THR A 33 88.64 -3.94 28.52
C THR A 33 90.02 -3.28 28.52
N ASN A 34 91.06 -3.98 28.95
CA ASN A 34 92.45 -3.48 28.94
C ASN A 34 93.13 -3.62 27.56
N LYS A 35 92.33 -3.73 26.50
CA LYS A 35 92.71 -3.67 25.08
C LYS A 35 91.56 -3.00 24.34
N ASN A 36 91.90 -2.07 23.44
CA ASN A 36 90.96 -1.26 22.66
C ASN A 36 89.77 -2.09 22.17
N LEU A 37 88.57 -1.72 22.62
CA LEU A 37 87.36 -2.03 21.88
C LEU A 37 87.35 -1.07 20.68
N LEU A 38 88.01 -1.45 19.60
CA LEU A 38 88.01 -0.68 18.35
C LEU A 38 86.61 -0.79 17.72
N LEU A 39 85.73 0.14 18.04
CA LEU A 39 84.67 0.56 17.13
C LEU A 39 85.27 1.66 16.27
N SER A 40 86.03 1.26 15.25
CA SER A 40 86.69 2.16 14.33
C SER A 40 85.64 2.87 13.47
N ASP A 41 85.48 4.19 13.62
CA ASP A 41 84.93 5.05 12.57
C ASP A 41 86.01 5.50 11.56
N GLY A 42 87.26 5.12 11.79
CA GLY A 42 88.39 5.42 10.91
C GLY A 42 89.18 6.66 11.31
N GLU A 43 88.80 7.34 12.39
CA GLU A 43 89.55 8.44 13.00
C GLU A 43 90.03 8.07 14.41
N ASP A 44 91.18 8.60 14.81
CA ASP A 44 91.94 8.21 16.00
C ASP A 44 91.42 8.95 17.26
N ASP A 45 90.13 8.81 17.59
CA ASP A 45 89.47 9.47 18.74
C ASP A 45 89.03 8.50 19.87
N SER A 46 88.85 9.05 21.08
CA SER A 46 88.73 8.34 22.38
C SER A 46 87.55 7.34 22.51
N PRO A 47 87.69 6.28 23.33
CA PRO A 47 86.71 5.19 23.43
C PRO A 47 85.40 5.61 24.09
N GLN A 48 84.27 5.08 23.59
CA GLN A 48 82.96 5.19 24.23
C GLN A 48 82.79 4.07 25.27
N ILE A 49 82.43 4.42 26.51
CA ILE A 49 82.09 3.45 27.54
C ILE A 49 80.59 3.16 27.46
N ILE A 50 80.23 1.87 27.35
CA ILE A 50 78.86 1.40 27.55
C ILE A 50 78.71 1.06 29.04
N LEU A 51 77.94 1.85 29.78
CA LEU A 51 77.55 1.51 31.15
C LEU A 51 76.14 0.92 31.12
N VAL A 52 76.01 -0.32 31.58
CA VAL A 52 74.70 -0.93 31.86
C VAL A 52 74.50 -0.87 33.36
N ASP A 53 73.62 0.02 33.81
CA ASP A 53 73.18 0.04 35.20
C ASP A 53 72.27 -1.16 35.47
N GLY A 54 72.64 -1.99 36.43
CA GLY A 54 71.92 -3.21 36.82
C GLY A 54 70.56 -2.94 37.46
N ASP A 55 70.34 -1.74 38.01
CA ASP A 55 69.13 -1.44 38.77
C ASP A 55 68.07 -0.68 37.96
N SER A 56 68.47 0.12 36.96
CA SER A 56 67.52 0.91 36.16
C SER A 56 67.08 0.24 34.84
N LYS A 57 67.68 -0.89 34.45
CA LYS A 57 67.51 -1.51 33.11
C LYS A 57 67.76 -0.55 31.95
N GLN A 58 68.48 0.55 32.18
CA GLN A 58 68.78 1.55 31.18
C GLN A 58 70.20 1.33 30.63
N LEU A 59 70.31 1.44 29.31
CA LEU A 59 71.58 1.52 28.60
C LEU A 59 72.05 2.98 28.65
N VAL A 60 73.12 3.27 29.39
CA VAL A 60 73.68 4.63 29.50
C VAL A 60 74.91 4.72 28.59
N LEU A 61 74.79 5.51 27.53
CA LEU A 61 75.88 5.85 26.61
C LEU A 61 76.39 7.25 26.97
N GLN A 62 77.55 7.35 27.63
CA GLN A 62 78.11 8.62 28.06
C GLN A 62 79.35 8.97 27.22
N LYS A 63 79.32 10.11 26.52
CA LYS A 63 80.49 10.66 25.81
C LYS A 63 81.45 11.28 26.82
N LEU A 64 82.74 11.00 26.68
CA LEU A 64 83.76 11.47 27.64
C LEU A 64 84.63 12.64 27.18
N ASP A 65 84.69 13.02 25.89
CA ASP A 65 85.52 14.16 25.45
C ASP A 65 85.02 14.92 24.19
N SER A 66 85.53 16.15 24.03
CA SER A 66 85.07 17.26 23.19
C SER A 66 85.43 17.20 21.69
N GLY A 67 85.30 16.04 21.05
CA GLY A 67 85.56 15.83 19.61
C GLY A 67 84.45 15.01 18.94
N ALA A 68 84.10 15.31 17.69
CA ALA A 68 82.84 14.95 17.05
C ALA A 68 82.72 13.48 16.58
N ALA A 69 82.52 12.54 17.50
CA ALA A 69 81.79 11.29 17.23
C ALA A 69 80.36 11.41 17.80
N THR A 70 79.35 11.63 16.96
CA THR A 70 77.97 11.93 17.40
C THR A 70 77.10 10.68 17.39
N LEU A 71 77.21 9.85 18.43
CA LEU A 71 76.04 9.11 18.92
C LEU A 71 75.09 10.02 19.73
N LEU A 72 75.60 11.18 20.16
CA LEU A 72 74.85 12.28 20.75
C LEU A 72 75.25 13.55 19.97
N ASN A 73 74.30 14.23 19.33
CA ASN A 73 74.55 15.59 18.84
C ASN A 73 74.69 16.56 20.04
N GLU A 74 75.12 17.81 19.82
CA GLU A 74 75.23 18.83 20.89
C GLU A 74 73.89 19.09 21.64
N GLU A 75 72.79 18.50 21.16
CA GLU A 75 71.42 18.67 21.63
C GLU A 75 70.86 17.43 22.35
N GLY A 76 71.66 16.39 22.59
CA GLY A 76 71.29 15.23 23.42
C GLY A 76 70.44 14.15 22.73
N SER A 77 70.41 14.13 21.39
CA SER A 77 69.66 13.12 20.62
C SER A 77 70.49 11.86 20.37
N ILE A 78 69.90 10.67 20.51
CA ILE A 78 70.55 9.40 20.15
C ILE A 78 70.17 9.03 18.71
N CYS A 79 71.12 9.03 17.78
CA CYS A 79 70.87 8.65 16.40
C CYS A 79 71.53 7.33 16.04
N PHE A 80 70.78 6.43 15.40
CA PHE A 80 71.28 5.19 14.83
C PHE A 80 71.48 5.40 13.33
N LEU A 81 72.72 5.24 12.89
CA LEU A 81 73.11 5.26 11.49
C LEU A 81 72.92 3.87 10.88
N SER A 82 72.32 3.78 9.70
CA SER A 82 72.40 2.58 8.89
C SER A 82 73.84 2.43 8.38
N ASN A 83 74.38 1.20 8.40
CA ASN A 83 75.80 0.96 8.13
C ASN A 83 76.14 1.37 6.68
N ASN A 84 76.97 2.41 6.52
CA ASN A 84 77.38 3.02 5.25
C ASN A 84 76.31 3.86 4.51
N ASP A 85 75.20 4.22 5.16
CA ASP A 85 74.18 5.13 4.61
C ASP A 85 74.22 6.46 5.37
N THR A 86 74.55 7.54 4.68
CA THR A 86 74.87 8.84 5.34
C THR A 86 73.66 9.77 5.49
N ASP A 87 72.55 9.48 4.82
CA ASP A 87 71.33 10.29 4.81
C ASP A 87 70.18 9.66 5.61
N ASP A 88 70.18 8.33 5.76
CA ASP A 88 69.16 7.60 6.52
C ASP A 88 69.55 7.40 7.99
N THR A 89 68.90 8.15 8.90
CA THR A 89 69.12 8.04 10.35
C THR A 89 67.81 7.91 11.12
N ILE A 90 67.81 7.08 12.16
CA ILE A 90 66.73 7.08 13.17
C ILE A 90 67.25 7.83 14.39
N CYS A 91 66.64 8.97 14.69
CA CYS A 91 67.00 9.79 15.83
C CYS A 91 65.94 9.76 16.91
N PHE A 92 66.37 9.51 18.15
CA PHE A 92 65.63 9.72 19.37
C PHE A 92 65.98 11.11 19.90
N ILE A 93 65.14 12.08 19.58
CA ILE A 93 65.34 13.48 19.91
C ILE A 93 64.67 13.78 21.24
N THR A 94 65.37 14.46 22.13
CA THR A 94 64.84 14.91 23.44
C THR A 94 64.99 16.41 23.66
N ASN A 95 65.43 17.16 22.63
CA ASN A 95 65.58 18.60 22.72
C ASN A 95 64.21 19.23 23.03
N ASN A 96 64.14 20.08 24.05
CA ASN A 96 62.93 20.77 24.52
C ASN A 96 61.89 19.93 25.31
N ASN A 97 62.29 18.88 26.02
CA ASN A 97 61.38 18.04 26.83
C ASN A 97 60.28 17.32 26.01
N GLN A 98 60.41 17.27 24.69
CA GLN A 98 59.53 16.52 23.79
C GLN A 98 60.29 15.30 23.27
N PRO A 99 59.90 14.07 23.64
CA PRO A 99 60.46 12.89 23.02
C PRO A 99 59.92 12.76 21.59
N ALA A 100 60.82 12.67 20.62
CA ALA A 100 60.49 12.41 19.22
C ALA A 100 61.36 11.28 18.65
N ILE A 101 60.77 10.50 17.76
CA ILE A 101 61.45 9.56 16.89
C ILE A 101 61.31 10.11 15.48
N THR A 102 62.41 10.57 14.91
CA THR A 102 62.43 11.10 13.54
C THR A 102 63.27 10.18 12.67
N TRP A 103 62.89 10.08 11.40
CA TRP A 103 63.68 9.43 10.38
C TRP A 103 64.12 10.48 9.37
N SER A 104 65.41 10.74 9.24
CA SER A 104 65.95 11.63 8.20
C SER A 104 66.25 10.82 6.94
N GLY A 105 66.07 11.43 5.76
CA GLY A 105 66.39 10.91 4.43
C GLY A 105 66.17 11.99 3.36
N ILE A 106 66.64 11.79 2.13
CA ILE A 106 66.91 12.75 1.01
C ILE A 106 65.92 13.90 0.67
N ASP A 107 64.73 13.97 1.25
CA ASP A 107 63.77 15.05 1.00
C ASP A 107 63.53 15.90 2.26
N THR A 108 63.38 17.22 2.07
CA THR A 108 63.21 18.28 3.10
C THR A 108 62.01 18.13 4.06
N LEU A 109 61.32 16.99 4.02
CA LEU A 109 60.07 16.66 4.71
C LEU A 109 60.24 15.31 5.43
N GLU A 110 60.90 15.31 6.59
CA GLU A 110 61.31 14.09 7.29
C GLU A 110 60.13 13.48 8.07
N PRO A 111 59.69 12.24 7.82
CA PRO A 111 58.64 11.61 8.62
C PRO A 111 59.10 11.41 10.07
N GLY A 112 58.17 11.52 10.99
CA GLY A 112 58.47 11.34 12.41
C GLY A 112 57.22 11.14 13.23
N ILE A 113 57.46 10.68 14.47
CA ILE A 113 56.46 10.57 15.52
C ILE A 113 56.99 11.32 16.73
N GLN A 114 56.17 12.17 17.34
CA GLN A 114 56.55 12.88 18.56
C GLN A 114 55.43 12.86 19.59
N VAL A 115 55.78 13.17 20.83
CA VAL A 115 54.82 13.57 21.86
C VAL A 115 54.87 15.09 22.00
N SER A 116 53.73 15.76 21.77
CA SER A 116 53.64 17.21 21.88
C SER A 116 53.82 17.71 23.33
N ASN A 117 53.99 19.02 23.52
CA ASN A 117 54.02 19.65 24.86
C ASN A 117 52.74 19.40 25.68
N GLU A 118 51.65 19.02 25.02
CA GLU A 118 50.36 18.70 25.63
C GLU A 118 50.20 17.19 25.90
N GLY A 119 51.21 16.37 25.61
CA GLY A 119 51.20 14.92 25.85
C GLY A 119 50.50 14.11 24.76
N LYS A 120 50.21 14.68 23.60
CA LYS A 120 49.54 13.97 22.49
C LYS A 120 50.54 13.33 21.55
N LEU A 121 50.20 12.14 21.05
CA LEU A 121 50.97 11.50 20.00
C LEU A 121 50.69 12.20 18.66
N GLN A 122 51.75 12.63 17.98
CA GLN A 122 51.68 13.31 16.69
C GLN A 122 52.52 12.56 15.65
N TYR A 123 52.08 12.59 14.40
CA TYR A 123 52.89 12.18 13.24
C TYR A 123 53.17 13.37 12.34
N ARG A 124 54.30 13.35 11.65
CA ARG A 124 54.59 14.35 10.62
C ARG A 124 53.96 13.91 9.30
N ASN A 125 53.11 14.75 8.72
CA ASN A 125 52.49 14.46 7.43
C ASN A 125 53.46 14.72 6.25
N ALA A 126 53.04 14.38 5.02
CA ALA A 126 53.83 14.63 3.81
C ALA A 126 54.12 16.12 3.54
N ALA A 127 53.44 17.05 4.23
CA ALA A 127 53.71 18.49 4.18
C ALA A 127 54.62 18.96 5.33
N GLY A 128 55.21 18.04 6.11
CA GLY A 128 56.19 18.34 7.16
C GLY A 128 55.57 18.92 8.43
N THR A 129 54.24 18.92 8.53
CA THR A 129 53.48 19.43 9.67
C THR A 129 53.15 18.30 10.64
N TRP A 130 53.30 18.54 11.93
CA TRP A 130 52.87 17.62 12.99
C TRP A 130 51.35 17.63 13.15
N ILE A 131 50.73 16.45 13.06
CA ILE A 131 49.30 16.24 13.19
C ILE A 131 49.04 15.30 14.37
N ASP A 132 48.13 15.68 15.26
CA ASP A 132 47.65 14.83 16.36
C ASP A 132 47.01 13.56 15.78
N PHE A 133 47.42 12.38 16.24
CA PHE A 133 46.74 11.12 15.88
C PHE A 133 45.25 11.16 16.25
N ASP A 134 44.89 11.88 17.32
CA ASP A 134 43.50 12.07 17.74
C ASP A 134 42.69 12.94 16.77
N THR A 135 43.36 13.73 15.92
CA THR A 135 42.72 14.54 14.87
C THR A 135 42.56 13.80 13.55
N LEU A 136 42.94 12.50 13.49
CA LEU A 136 42.52 11.56 12.45
C LEU A 136 41.01 11.26 12.57
N GLY A 137 40.17 12.29 12.71
CA GLY A 137 38.73 12.18 12.84
C GLY A 137 38.03 12.14 11.48
N SER A 138 36.90 11.43 11.44
CA SER A 138 35.77 11.38 10.46
C SER A 138 36.00 11.46 8.93
N LYS A 139 37.22 11.71 8.44
CA LYS A 139 37.52 11.89 7.00
C LYS A 139 38.79 11.17 6.53
N VAL A 140 39.50 10.50 7.43
CA VAL A 140 40.69 9.70 7.06
C VAL A 140 40.28 8.36 6.46
N ILE A 141 39.17 7.80 6.93
CA ILE A 141 38.58 6.59 6.37
C ILE A 141 37.48 7.02 5.39
N THR A 142 37.86 7.19 4.14
CA THR A 142 36.90 7.32 3.04
C THR A 142 36.53 5.94 2.50
N GLY A 143 35.52 5.85 1.64
CA GLY A 143 35.13 4.57 1.04
C GLY A 143 36.27 3.85 0.30
N THR A 144 37.31 4.56 -0.15
CA THR A 144 38.49 3.95 -0.79
C THR A 144 39.49 3.37 0.21
N ASN A 145 39.39 3.71 1.50
CA ASN A 145 40.21 3.16 2.58
C ASN A 145 39.59 1.90 3.21
N ILE A 146 38.37 1.54 2.81
CA ILE A 146 37.62 0.40 3.33
C ILE A 146 37.65 -0.69 2.26
N GLU A 147 38.21 -1.85 2.59
CA GLU A 147 38.22 -3.00 1.69
C GLU A 147 36.79 -3.53 1.48
N ASP A 148 36.48 -3.97 0.26
CA ASP A 148 35.15 -4.47 -0.07
C ASP A 148 34.73 -5.63 0.86
N GLY A 149 33.49 -5.60 1.32
CA GLY A 149 32.93 -6.60 2.25
C GLY A 149 33.39 -6.52 3.71
N THR A 150 34.22 -5.54 4.11
CA THR A 150 34.61 -5.41 5.52
C THR A 150 33.53 -4.83 6.43
N ILE A 151 32.66 -3.94 5.92
CA ILE A 151 31.51 -3.41 6.67
C ILE A 151 30.37 -4.44 6.65
N LYS A 152 30.15 -5.08 7.79
CA LYS A 152 29.04 -6.01 8.01
C LYS A 152 27.88 -5.29 8.69
N GLY A 153 26.72 -5.94 8.75
CA GLY A 153 25.55 -5.38 9.43
C GLY A 153 25.78 -5.04 10.91
N VAL A 154 26.71 -5.74 11.60
CA VAL A 154 27.07 -5.46 13.00
C VAL A 154 27.88 -4.16 13.16
N ASP A 155 28.61 -3.75 12.11
CA ASP A 155 29.40 -2.52 12.11
C ASP A 155 28.51 -1.28 11.87
N ILE A 156 27.28 -1.50 11.40
CA ILE A 156 26.26 -0.47 11.21
C ILE A 156 25.36 -0.45 12.43
N GLY A 157 25.46 0.59 13.26
CA GLY A 157 24.62 0.73 14.44
C GLY A 157 23.12 0.76 14.11
N THR A 158 22.27 0.32 15.04
CA THR A 158 20.82 0.36 14.88
C THR A 158 20.35 1.78 14.53
N GLN A 159 19.53 1.92 13.48
CA GLN A 159 19.04 3.20 12.95
C GLN A 159 20.13 4.16 12.42
N SER A 160 21.37 3.71 12.25
CA SER A 160 22.46 4.56 11.74
C SER A 160 22.32 4.88 10.25
N ILE A 161 21.61 4.04 9.48
CA ILE A 161 21.25 4.30 8.08
C ILE A 161 19.78 4.69 8.04
N THR A 162 19.52 5.94 7.67
CA THR A 162 18.16 6.48 7.50
C THR A 162 17.92 6.77 6.01
N GLY A 163 16.70 7.11 5.63
CA GLY A 163 16.39 7.54 4.26
C GLY A 163 17.24 8.71 3.76
N ALA A 164 17.82 9.53 4.66
CA ALA A 164 18.73 10.62 4.28
C ALA A 164 20.15 10.12 3.92
N HIS A 165 20.55 8.95 4.41
CA HIS A 165 21.85 8.31 4.09
C HIS A 165 21.79 7.47 2.82
N LEU A 166 20.57 7.18 2.34
CA LEU A 166 20.29 6.50 1.09
C LEU A 166 19.98 7.59 0.05
N GLN A 167 20.80 7.72 -0.99
CA GLN A 167 20.67 8.82 -1.94
C GLN A 167 19.25 8.84 -2.56
N PRO A 168 18.42 9.88 -2.32
CA PRO A 168 17.00 9.87 -2.69
C PRO A 168 16.72 9.85 -4.21
N ALA A 169 17.74 10.03 -5.04
CA ALA A 169 17.61 10.44 -6.44
C ALA A 169 17.26 9.33 -7.45
N ILE A 170 16.81 8.15 -7.01
CA ILE A 170 16.49 7.03 -7.91
C ILE A 170 15.11 6.41 -7.67
N GLY A 171 14.37 6.84 -6.63
CA GLY A 171 12.97 6.47 -6.45
C GLY A 171 12.03 7.52 -7.09
N GLN A 172 11.06 7.08 -7.89
CA GLN A 172 9.92 7.91 -8.29
C GLN A 172 8.85 7.92 -7.19
N ASP A 173 7.95 8.90 -7.22
CA ASP A 173 6.79 8.96 -6.31
C ASP A 173 6.00 7.65 -6.36
N GLY A 174 5.71 7.07 -5.19
CA GLY A 174 5.02 5.78 -5.06
C GLY A 174 5.92 4.53 -5.10
N GLN A 175 7.25 4.70 -5.16
CA GLN A 175 8.19 3.61 -5.00
C GLN A 175 8.63 3.45 -3.54
N VAL A 176 8.81 2.19 -3.11
CA VAL A 176 9.39 1.83 -1.81
C VAL A 176 10.72 1.11 -2.03
N LEU A 177 11.65 1.30 -1.10
CA LEU A 177 12.91 0.57 -1.10
C LEU A 177 12.69 -0.83 -0.51
N SER A 178 12.91 -1.86 -1.31
CA SER A 178 12.71 -3.26 -0.92
C SER A 178 13.90 -4.12 -1.29
N LEU A 179 13.94 -5.35 -0.76
CA LEU A 179 14.93 -6.36 -1.11
C LEU A 179 14.37 -7.27 -2.21
N ALA A 180 14.92 -7.19 -3.42
CA ALA A 180 14.64 -8.15 -4.49
C ALA A 180 15.94 -8.84 -4.89
N GLU A 181 15.92 -10.17 -4.96
CA GLU A 181 17.11 -10.97 -5.33
C GLU A 181 18.37 -10.67 -4.48
N GLY A 182 18.17 -10.26 -3.22
CA GLY A 182 19.27 -9.91 -2.30
C GLY A 182 19.88 -8.52 -2.52
N GLN A 183 19.33 -7.71 -3.43
CA GLN A 183 19.73 -6.33 -3.65
C GLN A 183 18.63 -5.36 -3.22
N LEU A 184 19.04 -4.18 -2.73
CA LEU A 184 18.12 -3.08 -2.48
C LEU A 184 17.70 -2.49 -3.83
N VAL A 185 16.40 -2.53 -4.13
CA VAL A 185 15.82 -1.98 -5.35
C VAL A 185 14.61 -1.11 -5.02
N TRP A 186 14.40 -0.07 -5.83
CA TRP A 186 13.17 0.71 -5.81
C TRP A 186 12.11 -0.04 -6.61
N ILE A 187 11.08 -0.50 -5.92
CA ILE A 187 9.95 -1.16 -6.58
C ILE A 187 8.78 -0.18 -6.62
N ASN A 188 8.08 -0.15 -7.77
CA ASN A 188 6.72 0.37 -7.77
C ASN A 188 5.97 -0.47 -6.77
N SER A 189 5.36 0.18 -5.79
CA SER A 189 4.60 -0.50 -4.76
C SER A 189 3.53 -1.33 -5.47
N GLY A 190 3.78 -2.63 -5.57
CA GLY A 190 2.89 -3.55 -6.26
C GLY A 190 1.58 -3.66 -5.46
N THR A 191 0.56 -4.30 -6.02
CA THR A 191 -0.67 -4.59 -5.25
C THR A 191 -0.42 -5.41 -3.97
N THR A 192 0.79 -5.94 -3.79
CA THR A 192 1.24 -6.66 -2.60
C THR A 192 1.53 -5.78 -1.39
N ASP A 193 1.77 -4.48 -1.60
CA ASP A 193 2.09 -3.54 -0.53
C ASP A 193 0.86 -2.77 -0.02
N ILE A 194 -0.26 -2.89 -0.73
CA ILE A 194 -1.58 -2.42 -0.30
C ILE A 194 -2.33 -3.64 0.21
N GLY A 195 -2.24 -3.87 1.52
CA GLY A 195 -3.01 -4.89 2.22
C GLY A 195 -4.50 -4.55 2.33
N ASP A 196 -5.28 -5.55 2.75
CA ASP A 196 -6.71 -5.38 3.00
C ASP A 196 -6.95 -4.26 4.03
N GLY A 197 -7.68 -3.22 3.61
CA GLY A 197 -8.00 -2.07 4.46
C GLY A 197 -6.94 -0.95 4.46
N ASP A 198 -5.83 -1.09 3.74
CA ASP A 198 -4.82 -0.03 3.68
C ASP A 198 -5.35 1.24 3.02
N ILE A 199 -6.27 1.11 2.06
CA ILE A 199 -7.00 2.26 1.49
C ILE A 199 -8.29 2.44 2.28
N THR A 200 -8.24 3.33 3.26
CA THR A 200 -9.43 3.79 4.00
C THR A 200 -10.07 4.96 3.28
N SER A 201 -11.33 5.27 3.62
CA SER A 201 -12.03 6.43 3.07
C SER A 201 -11.29 7.75 3.32
N ALA A 202 -10.54 7.89 4.42
CA ALA A 202 -9.76 9.09 4.73
C ALA A 202 -8.52 9.27 3.83
N LYS A 203 -8.07 8.22 3.13
CA LYS A 203 -6.98 8.28 2.16
C LYS A 203 -7.46 8.56 0.73
N LEU A 204 -8.77 8.60 0.53
CA LEU A 204 -9.38 8.94 -0.75
C LEU A 204 -10.03 10.31 -0.61
N ASP A 205 -9.51 11.29 -1.35
CA ASP A 205 -10.17 12.57 -1.45
C ASP A 205 -11.56 12.43 -2.08
N THR A 206 -12.40 13.45 -1.89
CA THR A 206 -13.70 13.50 -2.55
C THR A 206 -13.50 13.41 -4.07
N ASP A 207 -14.30 12.57 -4.73
CA ASP A 207 -14.24 12.30 -6.18
C ASP A 207 -12.94 11.64 -6.68
N ALA A 208 -12.05 11.16 -5.81
CA ALA A 208 -10.81 10.49 -6.21
C ALA A 208 -11.02 9.20 -7.01
N VAL A 209 -12.19 8.56 -6.88
CA VAL A 209 -12.55 7.34 -7.61
C VAL A 209 -13.45 7.70 -8.79
N GLU A 210 -12.81 8.06 -9.90
CA GLU A 210 -13.49 8.34 -11.17
C GLU A 210 -13.93 7.07 -11.91
N THR A 211 -14.82 7.22 -12.89
CA THR A 211 -15.41 6.12 -13.66
C THR A 211 -14.38 5.19 -14.30
N ASP A 212 -13.26 5.72 -14.78
CA ASP A 212 -12.17 4.95 -15.41
C ASP A 212 -11.35 4.12 -14.41
N LYS A 213 -11.43 4.46 -13.11
CA LYS A 213 -10.79 3.72 -12.01
C LYS A 213 -11.59 2.49 -11.59
N ILE A 214 -12.88 2.43 -11.94
CA ILE A 214 -13.75 1.30 -11.65
C ILE A 214 -13.82 0.41 -12.90
N LYS A 215 -13.14 -0.74 -12.86
CA LYS A 215 -13.24 -1.74 -13.94
C LYS A 215 -14.70 -2.21 -14.13
N GLY A 216 -15.04 -2.58 -15.36
CA GLY A 216 -16.33 -3.20 -15.66
C GLY A 216 -16.58 -4.42 -14.75
N LEU A 217 -17.80 -4.54 -14.24
CA LEU A 217 -18.22 -5.58 -13.27
C LEU A 217 -17.55 -5.51 -11.88
N ALA A 218 -16.75 -4.47 -11.60
CA ALA A 218 -16.10 -4.33 -10.30
C ALA A 218 -17.09 -4.09 -9.17
N VAL A 219 -18.25 -3.46 -9.43
CA VAL A 219 -19.34 -3.27 -8.46
C VAL A 219 -20.31 -4.44 -8.57
N THR A 220 -20.19 -5.40 -7.65
CA THR A 220 -21.05 -6.59 -7.56
C THR A 220 -22.20 -6.35 -6.57
N LYS A 221 -23.17 -7.27 -6.53
CA LYS A 221 -24.32 -7.20 -5.61
C LYS A 221 -23.88 -6.94 -4.16
N ASP A 222 -22.89 -7.68 -3.67
CA ASP A 222 -22.43 -7.57 -2.28
C ASP A 222 -21.70 -6.26 -1.97
N LYS A 223 -21.31 -5.49 -3.00
CA LYS A 223 -20.68 -4.17 -2.85
C LYS A 223 -21.70 -3.03 -2.80
N LEU A 224 -22.96 -3.30 -3.13
CA LEU A 224 -24.07 -2.37 -2.99
C LEU A 224 -24.86 -2.76 -1.75
N ALA A 225 -24.90 -1.87 -0.77
CA ALA A 225 -25.79 -2.04 0.38
C ALA A 225 -27.26 -2.08 -0.06
N ASP A 226 -28.12 -2.70 0.75
CA ASP A 226 -29.56 -2.69 0.51
C ASP A 226 -30.06 -1.24 0.40
N SER A 227 -30.86 -0.97 -0.65
CA SER A 227 -31.37 0.37 -0.98
C SER A 227 -30.29 1.41 -1.34
N ALA A 228 -29.04 1.02 -1.59
CA ALA A 228 -28.00 1.96 -2.01
C ALA A 228 -28.34 2.67 -3.33
N VAL A 229 -29.08 2.00 -4.22
CA VAL A 229 -29.62 2.58 -5.46
C VAL A 229 -31.06 3.02 -5.22
N ASP A 230 -31.24 4.33 -5.03
CA ASP A 230 -32.55 4.97 -4.93
C ASP A 230 -32.99 5.55 -6.29
N THR A 231 -34.20 6.09 -6.34
CA THR A 231 -34.75 6.68 -7.57
C THR A 231 -33.99 7.92 -8.06
N ALA A 232 -33.26 8.63 -7.19
CA ALA A 232 -32.46 9.80 -7.59
C ALA A 232 -31.18 9.38 -8.32
N LYS A 233 -30.67 8.17 -8.04
CA LYS A 233 -29.51 7.57 -8.72
C LYS A 233 -29.86 6.92 -10.06
N LEU A 234 -31.15 6.73 -10.36
CA LEU A 234 -31.62 6.21 -11.63
C LEU A 234 -32.02 7.37 -12.55
N ALA A 235 -31.35 7.48 -13.71
CA ALA A 235 -31.78 8.41 -14.74
C ALA A 235 -33.19 8.10 -15.25
N ALA A 236 -33.87 9.09 -15.82
CA ALA A 236 -35.16 8.87 -16.47
C ALA A 236 -35.04 7.76 -17.53
N ASN A 237 -35.96 6.79 -17.49
CA ASN A 237 -35.98 5.60 -18.36
C ASN A 237 -34.78 4.65 -18.21
N ALA A 238 -33.99 4.74 -17.13
CA ALA A 238 -32.89 3.80 -16.87
C ALA A 238 -33.37 2.34 -16.76
N VAL A 239 -34.55 2.13 -16.16
CA VAL A 239 -35.25 0.85 -16.12
C VAL A 239 -36.40 0.90 -17.14
N ASN A 240 -36.07 0.63 -18.40
CA ASN A 240 -37.06 0.54 -19.48
C ASN A 240 -37.56 -0.90 -19.67
N SER A 241 -38.56 -1.11 -20.52
CA SER A 241 -39.16 -2.42 -20.76
C SER A 241 -38.16 -3.48 -21.22
N ALA A 242 -37.10 -3.09 -21.96
CA ALA A 242 -36.05 -4.03 -22.38
C ALA A 242 -35.12 -4.49 -21.23
N LYS A 243 -35.20 -3.84 -20.06
CA LYS A 243 -34.47 -4.20 -18.83
C LYS A 243 -35.34 -4.97 -17.83
N ILE A 244 -36.64 -5.07 -18.08
CA ILE A 244 -37.58 -5.84 -17.26
C ILE A 244 -37.79 -7.17 -17.98
N GLU A 245 -37.49 -8.27 -17.30
CA GLU A 245 -37.73 -9.61 -17.86
C GLU A 245 -39.23 -9.83 -18.08
N ASP A 246 -39.61 -10.42 -19.21
CA ASP A 246 -41.00 -10.69 -19.53
C ASP A 246 -41.66 -11.54 -18.43
N ARG A 247 -42.87 -11.14 -18.01
CA ARG A 247 -43.65 -11.80 -16.94
C ARG A 247 -42.99 -11.77 -15.55
N SER A 248 -41.96 -10.97 -15.32
CA SER A 248 -41.31 -10.86 -14.00
C SER A 248 -42.12 -10.06 -12.98
N ILE A 249 -42.96 -9.13 -13.43
CA ILE A 249 -43.79 -8.29 -12.55
C ILE A 249 -44.98 -9.10 -12.02
N GLN A 250 -45.00 -9.30 -10.70
CA GLN A 250 -46.06 -10.00 -9.97
C GLN A 250 -47.08 -9.02 -9.42
N SER A 251 -48.25 -9.52 -9.00
CA SER A 251 -49.30 -8.68 -8.41
C SER A 251 -48.85 -7.96 -7.13
N SER A 252 -47.87 -8.49 -6.39
CA SER A 252 -47.27 -7.85 -5.22
C SER A 252 -46.40 -6.64 -5.55
N ASP A 253 -45.85 -6.58 -6.78
CA ASP A 253 -44.97 -5.49 -7.21
C ASP A 253 -45.77 -4.25 -7.63
N ILE A 254 -47.07 -4.42 -7.84
CA ILE A 254 -48.00 -3.38 -8.26
C ILE A 254 -48.88 -3.01 -7.07
N ALA A 255 -48.69 -1.81 -6.53
CA ALA A 255 -49.55 -1.32 -5.46
C ALA A 255 -51.01 -1.19 -5.93
N LEU A 256 -51.96 -1.49 -5.04
CA LEU A 256 -53.38 -1.44 -5.35
C LEU A 256 -53.79 -0.07 -5.91
N LYS A 257 -54.65 -0.09 -6.94
CA LYS A 257 -55.20 1.10 -7.62
C LYS A 257 -54.18 1.98 -8.37
N THR A 258 -52.92 1.54 -8.52
CA THR A 258 -51.94 2.30 -9.31
C THR A 258 -52.16 2.15 -10.81
N ILE A 259 -52.61 0.97 -11.28
CA ILE A 259 -53.04 0.77 -12.66
C ILE A 259 -54.45 1.32 -12.82
N THR A 260 -54.58 2.36 -13.66
CA THR A 260 -55.84 3.06 -13.96
C THR A 260 -56.21 2.79 -15.41
N SER A 261 -57.41 3.22 -15.84
CA SER A 261 -57.83 3.11 -17.25
C SER A 261 -56.79 3.68 -18.22
N ASN A 262 -56.14 4.78 -17.84
CA ASN A 262 -55.10 5.45 -18.66
C ASN A 262 -53.81 4.63 -18.80
N HIS A 263 -53.57 3.67 -17.91
CA HIS A 263 -52.41 2.78 -17.95
C HIS A 263 -52.65 1.52 -18.81
N LEU A 264 -53.93 1.15 -19.02
CA LEU A 264 -54.31 -0.09 -19.71
C LEU A 264 -54.60 0.13 -21.19
N SER A 265 -55.02 1.32 -21.58
CA SER A 265 -55.17 1.70 -22.99
C SER A 265 -55.05 3.21 -23.13
N PRO A 266 -54.36 3.72 -24.17
CA PRO A 266 -54.40 5.14 -24.51
C PRO A 266 -55.79 5.60 -24.96
N GLU A 267 -56.66 4.65 -25.36
CA GLU A 267 -58.03 4.91 -25.77
C GLU A 267 -58.98 4.68 -24.58
N ILE A 268 -59.83 5.66 -24.29
CA ILE A 268 -60.96 5.48 -23.38
C ILE A 268 -62.03 4.64 -24.10
N GLY A 269 -62.54 3.60 -23.45
CA GLY A 269 -63.67 2.84 -23.98
C GLY A 269 -64.88 3.75 -24.23
N ALA A 270 -65.61 3.50 -25.30
CA ALA A 270 -66.89 4.15 -25.56
C ALA A 270 -67.97 3.67 -24.58
N ASN A 271 -69.07 4.42 -24.47
CA ASN A 271 -70.22 4.01 -23.66
C ASN A 271 -70.71 2.60 -24.06
N GLY A 272 -70.81 1.71 -23.07
CA GLY A 272 -71.22 0.31 -23.27
C GLY A 272 -70.08 -0.66 -23.57
N GLN A 273 -68.83 -0.19 -23.60
CA GLN A 273 -67.66 -1.06 -23.71
C GLN A 273 -67.08 -1.42 -22.34
N VAL A 274 -66.58 -2.65 -22.23
CA VAL A 274 -65.81 -3.13 -21.08
C VAL A 274 -64.40 -3.51 -21.53
N LEU A 275 -63.42 -3.32 -20.66
CA LEU A 275 -62.06 -3.76 -20.93
C LEU A 275 -61.97 -5.25 -20.63
N SER A 276 -61.70 -6.05 -21.64
CA SER A 276 -61.60 -7.51 -21.55
C SER A 276 -60.55 -8.03 -22.53
N LEU A 277 -60.24 -9.31 -22.45
CA LEU A 277 -59.42 -9.97 -23.47
C LEU A 277 -60.25 -10.20 -24.74
N ASP A 278 -59.67 -9.91 -25.91
CA ASP A 278 -60.24 -10.25 -27.20
C ASP A 278 -59.98 -11.73 -27.58
N ASN A 279 -60.36 -12.12 -28.80
CA ASN A 279 -60.16 -13.48 -29.31
C ASN A 279 -58.67 -13.85 -29.51
N ASN A 280 -57.77 -12.87 -29.48
CA ASN A 280 -56.33 -13.04 -29.58
C ASN A 280 -55.66 -13.08 -28.19
N GLY A 281 -56.43 -12.83 -27.12
CA GLY A 281 -55.91 -12.75 -25.75
C GLY A 281 -55.26 -11.41 -25.42
N ASP A 282 -55.50 -10.38 -26.23
CA ASP A 282 -55.04 -9.02 -26.00
C ASP A 282 -56.11 -8.21 -25.27
N LEU A 283 -55.71 -7.29 -24.39
CA LEU A 283 -56.65 -6.40 -23.72
C LEU A 283 -57.22 -5.40 -24.75
N ALA A 284 -58.54 -5.44 -24.94
CA ALA A 284 -59.27 -4.56 -25.83
C ALA A 284 -60.57 -4.06 -25.19
N TRP A 285 -61.02 -2.87 -25.61
CA TRP A 285 -62.37 -2.40 -25.30
C TRP A 285 -63.37 -3.10 -26.21
N ILE A 286 -64.15 -4.01 -25.63
CA ILE A 286 -65.16 -4.78 -26.37
C ILE A 286 -66.55 -4.24 -26.07
N ASN A 287 -67.40 -4.17 -27.09
CA ASN A 287 -68.83 -3.95 -26.87
C ASN A 287 -69.35 -5.11 -26.05
N SER A 288 -69.96 -4.80 -24.90
CA SER A 288 -70.61 -5.79 -24.08
C SER A 288 -71.67 -6.50 -24.92
N GLY A 289 -71.42 -7.74 -25.30
CA GLY A 289 -72.30 -8.50 -26.18
C GLY A 289 -73.59 -8.86 -25.45
N THR A 290 -74.58 -9.41 -26.16
CA THR A 290 -75.79 -9.96 -25.51
C THR A 290 -75.49 -11.07 -24.50
N ALA A 291 -74.27 -11.60 -24.48
CA ALA A 291 -73.79 -12.58 -23.52
C ALA A 291 -73.57 -12.01 -22.10
N ASP A 292 -73.47 -10.69 -21.95
CA ASP A 292 -73.21 -10.03 -20.67
C ASP A 292 -74.49 -9.53 -19.96
N ILE A 293 -75.65 -9.67 -20.61
CA ILE A 293 -76.95 -9.50 -19.96
C ILE A 293 -77.43 -10.89 -19.56
N GLY A 294 -77.10 -11.30 -18.34
CA GLY A 294 -77.61 -12.51 -17.71
C GLY A 294 -79.09 -12.41 -17.32
N ASP A 295 -79.66 -13.56 -16.95
CA ASP A 295 -81.03 -13.62 -16.45
C ASP A 295 -81.20 -12.72 -15.22
N GLY A 296 -82.10 -11.74 -15.33
CA GLY A 296 -82.38 -10.77 -14.25
C GLY A 296 -81.48 -9.53 -14.24
N ASP A 297 -80.53 -9.40 -15.18
CA ASP A 297 -79.67 -8.21 -15.23
C ASP A 297 -80.44 -6.95 -15.59
N ILE A 298 -81.53 -7.03 -16.36
CA ILE A 298 -82.45 -5.92 -16.57
C ILE A 298 -83.59 -6.04 -15.55
N THR A 299 -83.45 -5.35 -14.42
CA THR A 299 -84.52 -5.21 -13.42
C THR A 299 -85.39 -4.00 -13.75
N SER A 300 -86.59 -3.92 -13.17
CA SER A 300 -87.47 -2.76 -13.33
C SER A 300 -86.82 -1.45 -12.89
N ALA A 301 -85.90 -1.49 -11.91
CA ALA A 301 -85.17 -0.30 -11.45
C ALA A 301 -84.11 0.22 -12.45
N LYS A 302 -83.72 -0.62 -13.43
CA LYS A 302 -82.79 -0.23 -14.51
C LYS A 302 -83.51 0.28 -15.76
N LEU A 303 -84.84 0.19 -15.79
CA LEU A 303 -85.67 0.77 -16.84
C LEU A 303 -86.31 2.04 -16.28
N ASP A 304 -85.91 3.18 -16.81
CA ASP A 304 -86.60 4.44 -16.52
C ASP A 304 -88.09 4.36 -16.92
N THR A 305 -88.90 5.26 -16.35
CA THR A 305 -90.30 5.38 -16.76
C THR A 305 -90.36 5.65 -18.26
N ASP A 306 -91.21 4.90 -18.97
CA ASP A 306 -91.39 4.95 -20.42
C ASP A 306 -90.17 4.50 -21.27
N ALA A 307 -89.14 3.90 -20.67
CA ALA A 307 -87.96 3.43 -21.42
C ALA A 307 -88.28 2.35 -22.48
N VAL A 308 -89.39 1.62 -22.33
CA VAL A 308 -89.86 0.62 -23.29
C VAL A 308 -90.95 1.23 -24.16
N GLU A 309 -90.53 1.97 -25.18
CA GLU A 309 -91.41 2.57 -26.19
C GLU A 309 -91.97 1.53 -27.18
N THR A 310 -93.04 1.89 -27.90
CA THR A 310 -93.72 1.00 -28.85
C THR A 310 -92.79 0.42 -29.91
N ASP A 311 -91.80 1.17 -30.39
CA ASP A 311 -90.83 0.73 -31.40
C ASP A 311 -89.82 -0.30 -30.85
N LYS A 312 -89.63 -0.34 -29.52
CA LYS A 312 -88.78 -1.32 -28.82
C LYS A 312 -89.46 -2.68 -28.68
N ILE A 313 -90.78 -2.71 -28.75
CA ILE A 313 -91.58 -3.94 -28.75
C ILE A 313 -91.83 -4.36 -30.20
N LYS A 314 -91.12 -5.40 -30.66
CA LYS A 314 -91.38 -5.96 -32.00
C LYS A 314 -92.85 -6.38 -32.14
N GLY A 315 -93.41 -6.26 -33.35
CA GLY A 315 -94.75 -6.75 -33.65
C GLY A 315 -94.92 -8.21 -33.21
N LEU A 316 -96.05 -8.53 -32.57
CA LEU A 316 -96.37 -9.83 -31.97
C LEU A 316 -95.49 -10.25 -30.78
N ALA A 317 -94.61 -9.38 -30.27
CA ALA A 317 -93.78 -9.73 -29.11
C ALA A 317 -94.61 -9.93 -27.84
N VAL A 318 -95.74 -9.23 -27.67
CA VAL A 318 -96.69 -9.46 -26.57
C VAL A 318 -97.75 -10.47 -27.04
N THR A 319 -97.55 -11.74 -26.68
CA THR A 319 -98.50 -12.83 -26.98
C THR A 319 -99.52 -12.97 -25.86
N SER A 320 -100.61 -13.71 -26.10
CA SER A 320 -101.64 -13.99 -25.07
C SER A 320 -101.05 -14.62 -23.81
N ALA A 321 -100.04 -15.50 -23.93
CA ALA A 321 -99.34 -16.11 -22.80
C ALA A 321 -98.54 -15.11 -21.94
N LYS A 322 -98.20 -13.93 -22.48
CA LYS A 322 -97.50 -12.85 -21.76
C LYS A 322 -98.46 -11.88 -21.05
N LEU A 323 -99.77 -12.01 -21.31
CA LEU A 323 -100.81 -11.24 -20.64
C LEU A 323 -101.44 -12.10 -19.54
N ALA A 324 -101.37 -11.63 -18.29
CA ALA A 324 -102.11 -12.25 -17.20
C ALA A 324 -103.63 -12.23 -17.49
N TYR A 325 -104.38 -13.14 -16.86
CA TYR A 325 -105.84 -13.14 -16.92
C TYR A 325 -106.39 -11.77 -16.49
N SER A 326 -107.32 -11.21 -17.27
CA SER A 326 -107.87 -9.85 -17.10
C SER A 326 -106.85 -8.70 -17.18
N ALA A 327 -105.63 -8.94 -17.68
CA ALA A 327 -104.63 -7.86 -17.87
C ALA A 327 -105.14 -6.76 -18.82
N VAL A 328 -105.99 -7.11 -19.79
CA VAL A 328 -106.77 -6.17 -20.60
C VAL A 328 -108.18 -6.11 -20.01
N ASN A 329 -108.47 -5.05 -19.27
CA ASN A 329 -109.78 -4.80 -18.68
C ASN A 329 -110.50 -3.65 -19.40
N THR A 330 -111.77 -3.42 -19.05
CA THR A 330 -112.59 -2.38 -19.69
C THR A 330 -111.98 -0.99 -19.60
N ALA A 331 -111.24 -0.66 -18.53
CA ALA A 331 -110.56 0.63 -18.39
C ALA A 331 -109.37 0.81 -19.35
N LYS A 332 -108.82 -0.29 -19.90
CA LYS A 332 -107.73 -0.28 -20.91
C LYS A 332 -108.24 -0.33 -22.34
N LEU A 333 -109.54 -0.57 -22.55
CA LEU A 333 -110.18 -0.53 -23.86
C LEU A 333 -110.85 0.82 -24.04
N ALA A 334 -110.46 1.58 -25.07
CA ALA A 334 -111.19 2.78 -25.43
C ALA A 334 -112.64 2.43 -25.86
N ASP A 335 -113.56 3.39 -25.74
CA ASP A 335 -114.93 3.22 -26.22
C ASP A 335 -114.92 2.81 -27.70
N ASN A 336 -115.72 1.79 -28.04
CA ASN A 336 -115.78 1.18 -29.38
C ASN A 336 -114.47 0.50 -29.85
N ALA A 337 -113.48 0.29 -28.97
CA ALA A 337 -112.25 -0.42 -29.32
C ALA A 337 -112.51 -1.86 -29.76
N VAL A 338 -113.55 -2.51 -29.24
CA VAL A 338 -114.06 -3.80 -29.73
C VAL A 338 -115.28 -3.51 -30.60
N ASN A 339 -115.09 -3.54 -31.91
CA ASN A 339 -116.15 -3.34 -32.90
C ASN A 339 -116.52 -4.69 -33.54
N SER A 340 -117.61 -4.73 -34.32
CA SER A 340 -118.09 -5.96 -34.97
C SER A 340 -117.00 -6.64 -35.80
N ALA A 341 -116.12 -5.88 -36.47
CA ALA A 341 -115.00 -6.43 -37.26
C ALA A 341 -113.91 -7.13 -36.43
N LYS A 342 -113.89 -6.94 -35.10
CA LYS A 342 -112.95 -7.60 -34.16
C LYS A 342 -113.58 -8.78 -33.43
N LEU A 343 -114.89 -9.00 -33.59
CA LEU A 343 -115.60 -10.15 -33.07
C LEU A 343 -115.74 -11.17 -34.19
N ALA A 344 -115.51 -12.45 -33.88
CA ALA A 344 -115.83 -13.50 -34.83
C ALA A 344 -117.35 -13.65 -34.91
N ASP A 345 -117.87 -13.86 -36.12
CA ASP A 345 -119.30 -14.14 -36.33
C ASP A 345 -119.73 -15.34 -35.47
N ASP A 346 -120.94 -15.27 -34.91
CA ASP A 346 -121.55 -16.25 -34.00
C ASP A 346 -120.78 -16.51 -32.68
N SER A 347 -119.70 -15.78 -32.39
CA SER A 347 -118.91 -15.99 -31.15
C SER A 347 -119.52 -15.38 -29.90
N ILE A 348 -120.41 -14.39 -30.04
CA ILE A 348 -121.17 -13.81 -28.94
C ILE A 348 -122.47 -14.60 -28.79
N VAL A 349 -122.59 -15.33 -27.68
CA VAL A 349 -123.80 -16.11 -27.37
C VAL A 349 -124.71 -15.36 -26.39
N ASP A 350 -125.94 -15.81 -26.21
CA ASP A 350 -126.91 -15.20 -25.29
C ASP A 350 -126.36 -15.01 -23.87
N ALA A 351 -125.43 -15.87 -23.42
CA ALA A 351 -124.79 -15.77 -22.11
C ALA A 351 -123.79 -14.60 -21.99
N ASP A 352 -123.25 -14.09 -23.11
CA ASP A 352 -122.28 -12.98 -23.14
C ASP A 352 -122.98 -11.61 -23.13
N ILE A 353 -124.29 -11.58 -23.40
CA ILE A 353 -125.09 -10.36 -23.52
C ILE A 353 -125.96 -10.20 -22.28
N ASN A 354 -125.95 -9.02 -21.66
CA ASN A 354 -126.88 -8.75 -20.55
C ASN A 354 -128.32 -8.63 -21.06
N THR A 355 -129.30 -9.04 -20.26
CA THR A 355 -130.73 -9.07 -20.63
C THR A 355 -131.34 -7.70 -20.97
N SER A 356 -130.61 -6.61 -20.70
CA SER A 356 -131.02 -5.23 -20.98
C SER A 356 -130.30 -4.63 -22.19
N ALA A 357 -129.44 -5.39 -22.88
CA ALA A 357 -128.71 -4.88 -24.02
C ALA A 357 -129.67 -4.68 -25.20
N ALA A 358 -129.77 -3.44 -25.66
CA ALA A 358 -130.47 -3.14 -26.91
C ALA A 358 -129.58 -3.55 -28.08
N ILE A 359 -129.74 -4.78 -28.56
CA ILE A 359 -129.18 -5.21 -29.84
C ILE A 359 -130.03 -4.55 -30.92
N ALA A 360 -129.46 -3.60 -31.66
CA ALA A 360 -130.12 -3.10 -32.86
C ALA A 360 -130.23 -4.28 -33.85
N GLY A 361 -131.46 -4.77 -34.05
CA GLY A 361 -131.75 -5.88 -34.94
C GLY A 361 -131.51 -5.49 -36.39
N THR A 362 -130.51 -6.17 -36.97
CA THR A 362 -130.10 -6.30 -38.39
C THR A 362 -129.95 -5.02 -39.19
#